data_AF-A0A2A9KHK0-F1
#
_entry.id   AF-A0A2A9KHK0-F1
#
_cell.length_a   1.000
_cell.length_b   1.000
_cell.length_c   1.000
_cell.angle_alpha   90.00
_cell.angle_beta   90.00
_cell.angle_gamma   90.00
#
_symmetry.space_group_name_H-M   'P 1'
#
loop_
_entity.id
_entity.type
_entity.pdbx_description
1 polymer ?
#
loop_
_entity_poly.entity_id
_entity_poly.type
_entity_poly.pdbx_seq_one_letter_code
_entity_poly.pdbx_strand_id
1 'polypeptide(L)'
;MPSPKGYVRDYRREKETSDARGEKPKRAARNRARREMLNLGMVKKGDGKDVDHKKPLSKGGAETARGNLRVKSAHANRSFPRKPDGSMK
;
A
#
# COMPACT_ATOMS: atom_id res chain seq x y z
N MET A 1 8.94 -0.57 19.37
CA MET A 1 8.54 -0.98 20.73
C MET A 1 7.45 -2.03 20.60
N PRO A 2 7.66 -3.26 21.13
CA PRO A 2 6.59 -4.25 21.17
C PRO A 2 5.47 -3.78 22.12
N SER A 3 4.23 -4.18 21.83
CA SER A 3 3.10 -3.89 22.73
C SER A 3 3.36 -4.50 24.12
N PRO A 4 2.88 -3.85 25.21
CA PRO A 4 3.09 -4.35 26.56
C PRO A 4 2.46 -5.75 26.76
N LYS A 5 3.02 -6.52 27.70
CA LYS A 5 2.53 -7.86 28.05
C LYS A 5 1.07 -7.77 28.52
N GLY A 6 0.17 -8.53 27.88
CA GLY A 6 -1.27 -8.48 28.15
C GLY A 6 -2.07 -7.48 27.30
N TYR A 7 -1.43 -6.79 26.35
CA TYR A 7 -2.15 -5.95 25.40
C TYR A 7 -3.11 -6.76 24.53
N VAL A 8 -4.40 -6.48 24.66
CA VAL A 8 -5.45 -7.00 23.78
C VAL A 8 -5.72 -5.96 22.71
N ARG A 9 -5.53 -6.33 21.44
CA ARG A 9 -5.82 -5.45 20.30
C ARG A 9 -7.32 -5.30 20.12
N ASP A 10 -7.83 -4.09 20.24
CA ASP A 10 -9.22 -3.76 19.95
C ASP A 10 -9.43 -3.53 18.44
N TYR A 11 -9.76 -4.62 17.74
CA TYR A 11 -10.01 -4.62 16.31
C TYR A 11 -11.23 -3.75 15.91
N ARG A 12 -12.21 -3.58 16.82
CA ARG A 12 -13.39 -2.79 16.54
C ARG A 12 -13.03 -1.31 16.46
N ARG A 13 -12.30 -0.81 17.46
CA ARG A 13 -11.81 0.58 17.49
C ARG A 13 -10.87 0.88 16.32
N GLU A 14 -9.98 -0.05 15.96
CA GLU A 14 -9.11 0.09 14.79
C GLU A 14 -9.92 0.21 13.48
N LYS A 15 -10.98 -0.58 13.32
CA LYS A 15 -11.87 -0.49 12.16
C LYS A 15 -12.61 0.85 12.13
N GLU A 16 -13.23 1.25 13.24
CA GLU A 16 -13.97 2.52 13.35
C GLU A 16 -13.08 3.72 13.02
N THR A 17 -11.85 3.76 13.56
CA THR A 17 -10.88 4.83 13.25
C THR A 17 -10.36 4.78 11.82
N SER A 18 -10.22 3.61 11.20
CA SER A 18 -9.89 3.47 9.77
C SER A 18 -11.02 3.98 8.88
N ASP A 19 -12.26 3.64 9.23
CA ASP A 19 -13.45 4.01 8.47
C ASP A 19 -13.72 5.52 8.59
N ALA A 20 -13.58 6.11 9.78
CA ALA A 20 -13.64 7.55 10.01
C ALA A 20 -12.59 8.34 9.19
N ARG A 21 -11.42 7.75 8.94
CA ARG A 21 -10.37 8.33 8.07
C ARG A 21 -10.64 8.16 6.57
N GLY A 22 -11.69 7.44 6.18
CA GLY A 22 -12.03 7.22 4.77
C GLY A 22 -10.99 6.37 4.02
N GLU A 23 -10.31 5.44 4.69
CA GLU A 23 -9.25 4.63 4.07
C GLU A 23 -9.79 3.52 3.15
N LYS A 24 -11.05 3.13 3.32
CA LYS A 24 -11.71 2.03 2.59
C LYS A 24 -11.65 2.17 1.07
N PRO A 25 -12.02 3.30 0.43
CA PRO A 25 -11.93 3.45 -1.03
C PRO A 25 -10.49 3.30 -1.54
N LYS A 26 -9.52 3.94 -0.89
CA LYS A 26 -8.09 3.85 -1.25
C LYS A 26 -7.58 2.41 -1.12
N ARG A 27 -8.01 1.69 -0.08
CA ARG A 27 -7.69 0.27 0.12
C ARG A 27 -8.28 -0.60 -1.00
N ALA A 28 -9.54 -0.37 -1.38
CA ALA A 28 -10.19 -1.09 -2.46
C ALA A 28 -9.48 -0.87 -3.80
N ALA A 29 -9.09 0.36 -4.12
CA ALA A 29 -8.33 0.68 -5.33
C ALA A 29 -7.00 -0.08 -5.42
N ARG A 30 -6.22 -0.10 -4.32
CA ARG A 30 -4.96 -0.88 -4.25
C ARG A 30 -5.19 -2.38 -4.44
N ASN A 31 -6.25 -2.91 -3.84
CA ASN A 31 -6.59 -4.33 -3.98
C ASN A 31 -7.00 -4.69 -5.41
N ARG A 32 -7.76 -3.81 -6.09
CA ARG A 32 -8.10 -3.96 -7.51
C ARG A 32 -6.86 -3.98 -8.39
N ALA A 33 -5.97 -3.00 -8.24
CA ALA A 33 -4.71 -2.95 -8.97
C ALA A 33 -3.84 -4.19 -8.73
N ARG A 34 -3.76 -4.67 -7.47
CA ARG A 34 -3.03 -5.91 -7.16
C ARG A 34 -3.68 -7.13 -7.83
N ARG A 35 -5.01 -7.23 -7.83
CA ARG A 35 -5.74 -8.33 -8.48
C ARG A 35 -5.49 -8.36 -9.99
N GLU A 36 -5.52 -7.21 -10.65
CA GLU A 36 -5.23 -7.11 -12.09
C GLU A 36 -3.80 -7.61 -12.39
N MET A 37 -2.81 -7.17 -11.62
CA MET A 37 -1.42 -7.58 -11.83
C MET A 37 -1.16 -9.05 -11.45
N LEU A 38 -1.92 -9.61 -10.49
CA LEU A 38 -1.92 -11.03 -10.16
C LEU A 38 -2.48 -11.87 -11.33
N ASN A 39 -3.60 -11.44 -11.90
CA ASN A 39 -4.23 -12.12 -13.05
C ASN A 39 -3.32 -12.11 -14.29
N LEU A 40 -2.49 -11.08 -14.44
CA LEU A 40 -1.49 -10.97 -15.49
C LEU A 40 -0.21 -11.78 -15.21
N GLY A 41 -0.12 -12.46 -14.07
CA GLY A 41 1.05 -13.26 -13.66
C GLY A 41 2.28 -12.43 -13.27
N MET A 42 2.16 -11.11 -13.17
CA MET A 42 3.31 -10.23 -12.89
C MET A 42 3.69 -10.19 -11.41
N VAL A 43 2.73 -10.53 -10.54
CA VAL A 43 2.90 -10.70 -9.10
C VAL A 43 2.26 -12.02 -8.67
N LYS A 44 2.77 -12.63 -7.60
CA LYS A 44 2.17 -13.78 -6.90
C LYS A 44 2.26 -13.59 -5.38
N LYS A 45 1.51 -14.37 -4.62
CA LYS A 45 1.69 -14.36 -3.15
C LYS A 45 3.09 -14.93 -2.83
N GLY A 46 3.92 -14.16 -2.13
CA GLY A 46 5.24 -14.60 -1.69
C GLY A 46 6.40 -14.42 -2.69
N ASP A 47 6.22 -13.72 -3.81
CA ASP A 47 7.32 -13.38 -4.72
C ASP A 47 8.19 -12.20 -4.27
N GLY A 48 7.86 -11.58 -3.14
CA GLY A 48 8.54 -10.38 -2.68
C GLY A 48 8.38 -9.19 -3.63
N LYS A 49 7.34 -9.13 -4.45
CA LYS A 49 7.03 -7.99 -5.33
C LYS A 49 5.82 -7.21 -4.85
N ASP A 50 5.87 -5.90 -5.05
CA ASP A 50 4.79 -4.96 -4.77
C ASP A 50 4.35 -4.26 -6.07
N VAL A 51 3.06 -3.91 -6.13
CA VAL A 51 2.49 -3.10 -7.20
C VAL A 51 2.47 -1.65 -6.74
N ASP A 52 3.10 -0.78 -7.52
CA ASP A 52 3.27 0.64 -7.23
C ASP A 52 2.66 1.49 -8.36
N HIS A 53 2.25 2.71 -8.02
CA HIS A 53 1.80 3.72 -8.97
C HIS A 53 2.99 4.57 -9.40
N LYS A 54 3.32 4.58 -10.70
CA LYS A 54 4.39 5.41 -11.28
C LYS A 54 4.17 6.89 -10.95
N LYS A 55 2.95 7.38 -11.17
CA LYS A 55 2.46 8.67 -10.74
C LYS A 55 1.61 8.46 -9.48
N PRO A 56 1.98 9.06 -8.35
CA PRO A 56 1.24 8.87 -7.10
C PRO A 56 -0.19 9.40 -7.23
N LEU A 57 -1.13 8.75 -6.54
CA LEU A 57 -2.56 9.11 -6.56
C LEU A 57 -2.79 10.56 -6.12
N SER A 58 -2.01 11.06 -5.17
CA SER A 58 -2.06 12.44 -4.69
C SER A 58 -1.70 13.49 -5.75
N LYS A 59 -1.04 13.10 -6.85
CA LYS A 59 -0.69 13.98 -7.97
C LYS A 59 -1.59 13.78 -9.19
N GLY A 60 -2.74 13.10 -9.04
CA GLY A 60 -3.64 12.80 -10.16
C GLY A 60 -3.12 11.66 -11.04
N GLY A 61 -2.53 10.63 -10.41
CA GLY A 61 -2.25 9.35 -11.07
C GLY A 61 -3.51 8.49 -11.16
N ALA A 62 -3.68 7.77 -12.26
CA ALA A 62 -4.81 6.85 -12.43
C ALA A 62 -4.68 5.63 -11.51
N GLU A 63 -5.79 5.23 -10.87
CA GLU A 63 -5.80 4.17 -9.85
C GLU A 63 -5.51 2.77 -10.42
N THR A 64 -6.04 2.46 -11.60
CA THR A 64 -5.98 1.11 -12.20
C THR A 64 -5.47 1.11 -13.63
N ALA A 65 -5.04 2.26 -14.17
CA ALA A 65 -4.49 2.28 -15.52
C ALA A 65 -3.18 1.49 -15.57
N ARG A 66 -3.10 0.47 -16.43
CA ARG A 66 -1.88 -0.35 -16.61
C ARG A 66 -0.64 0.49 -16.92
N GLY A 67 -0.81 1.62 -17.61
CA GLY A 67 0.28 2.57 -17.86
C GLY A 67 0.87 3.18 -16.59
N ASN A 68 0.05 3.36 -15.54
CA ASN A 68 0.44 3.92 -14.25
C ASN A 68 0.85 2.86 -13.22
N LEU A 69 0.51 1.57 -13.41
CA LEU A 69 0.95 0.50 -12.52
C LEU A 69 2.35 0.00 -12.92
N ARG A 70 3.20 -0.27 -11.93
CA ARG A 70 4.49 -0.95 -12.12
C ARG A 70 4.70 -2.01 -11.05
N VAL A 71 5.40 -3.08 -11.40
CA VAL A 71 5.85 -4.08 -10.42
C VAL A 71 7.27 -3.74 -10.01
N LYS A 72 7.52 -3.69 -8.71
CA LYS A 72 8.85 -3.51 -8.13
C LYS A 72 9.09 -4.59 -7.07
N SER A 73 10.35 -4.86 -6.76
CA SER A 73 10.66 -5.64 -5.56
C SER A 73 10.16 -4.88 -4.32
N ALA A 74 9.69 -5.61 -3.31
CA ALA A 74 9.21 -5.05 -2.06
C ALA A 74 10.30 -4.22 -1.37
N HIS A 75 11.57 -4.65 -1.47
CA HIS A 75 12.70 -3.89 -0.97
C HIS A 75 12.78 -2.52 -1.64
N ALA A 76 12.85 -2.47 -2.97
CA ALA A 76 12.98 -1.22 -3.72
C ALA A 76 11.72 -0.32 -3.65
N ASN A 77 10.55 -0.89 -3.37
CA ASN A 77 9.30 -0.12 -3.25
C ASN A 77 9.12 0.46 -1.83
N ARG A 78 9.48 -0.29 -0.80
CA ARG A 78 9.30 0.11 0.60
C ARG A 78 10.45 0.95 1.13
N SER A 79 11.65 0.83 0.54
CA SER A 79 12.76 1.75 0.77
C SER A 79 12.69 2.91 -0.22
N PHE A 80 12.46 4.12 0.26
CA PHE A 80 12.67 5.32 -0.52
C PHE A 80 13.53 6.30 0.29
N PRO A 81 14.43 7.06 -0.37
CA PRO A 81 15.24 8.04 0.32
C PRO A 81 14.34 9.01 1.09
N ARG A 82 14.64 9.17 2.38
CA ARG A 82 13.97 10.16 3.24
C ARG A 82 14.99 11.18 3.70
N LYS A 83 14.53 12.40 3.91
CA LYS A 83 15.29 13.42 4.60
C LYS A 83 15.41 13.06 6.10
N PRO A 84 16.33 13.67 6.85
CA PRO A 84 16.49 13.42 8.29
C PRO A 84 15.21 13.68 9.10
N ASP A 85 14.35 14.58 8.62
CA ASP A 85 13.03 14.90 9.20
C ASP A 85 11.94 13.87 8.86
N GLY A 86 12.27 12.80 8.13
CA GLY A 86 11.33 11.76 7.73
C GLY A 86 10.48 12.10 6.51
N SER A 87 10.60 13.31 5.95
CA SER A 87 9.94 13.66 4.69
C SER A 87 10.56 12.90 3.51
N MET A 88 9.77 12.66 2.46
CA MET A 88 10.27 12.03 1.24
C MET A 88 11.31 12.95 0.59
N LYS A 89 12.50 12.42 0.28
CA LYS A 89 13.57 13.19 -0.37
C LYS A 89 13.28 13.38 -1.85
#